data_AF-A0AAD9DAD8-F1
#
_entry.id   AF-A0AAD9DAD8-F1
#
_cell.length_a   1.000
_cell.length_b   1.000
_cell.length_c   1.000
_cell.angle_alpha   90.00
_cell.angle_beta   90.00
_cell.angle_gamma   90.00
#
_symmetry.space_group_name_H-M   'P 1'
#
loop_
_entity.id
_entity.type
_entity.pdbx_description
1 polymer ?
#
loop_
_entity_poly.entity_id
_entity_poly.type
_entity_poly.pdbx_seq_one_letter_code
_entity_poly.pdbx_strand_id
1 'polypeptide(L)'
;MIRPTTTLLLRKLITLPPLSPTHTSSRILRRLVPTSSHVIEYQPILILQCSPDLIADPAMRKSDGHEPRMLLESLEEGKVVWREDVGEDDGQWYDVGMVIGEIVEDDEEEESEDVEEWTWQAYLDEPDE
;
A
#
# COMPACT_ATOMS: atom_id res chain seq x y z
N MET A 1 20.06 22.54 -31.47
CA MET A 1 19.68 23.00 -30.12
C MET A 1 18.76 21.91 -29.57
N ILE A 2 19.33 20.97 -28.83
CA ILE A 2 18.64 19.79 -28.30
C ILE A 2 17.97 20.26 -27.01
N ARG A 3 16.64 20.12 -26.91
CA ARG A 3 15.93 20.35 -25.65
C ARG A 3 16.35 19.22 -24.70
N PRO A 4 16.86 19.49 -23.50
CA PRO A 4 16.94 18.45 -22.49
C PRO A 4 15.50 18.14 -22.09
N THR A 5 15.04 16.93 -22.38
CA THR A 5 13.89 16.35 -21.71
C THR A 5 14.30 16.21 -20.25
N THR A 6 13.81 17.11 -19.41
CA THR A 6 13.91 16.99 -17.95
C THR A 6 13.02 15.82 -17.55
N THR A 7 13.58 14.61 -17.53
CA THR A 7 12.90 13.44 -17.00
C THR A 7 12.96 13.58 -15.47
N LEU A 8 11.94 14.20 -14.88
CA LEU A 8 11.79 14.23 -13.43
C LEU A 8 11.50 12.78 -13.00
N LEU A 9 12.46 12.13 -12.35
CA LEU A 9 12.29 10.80 -11.78
C LEU A 9 11.28 10.91 -10.63
N LEU A 10 10.04 10.46 -10.81
CA LEU A 10 9.02 10.52 -9.76
C LEU A 10 9.28 9.43 -8.71
N ARG A 11 9.47 9.81 -7.46
CA ARG A 11 9.39 8.87 -6.32
C ARG A 11 7.94 8.69 -5.95
N LYS A 12 7.53 7.44 -5.77
CA LYS A 12 6.13 7.11 -5.52
C LYS A 12 6.01 6.49 -4.13
N LEU A 13 5.30 7.14 -3.21
CA LEU A 13 5.12 6.65 -1.83
C LEU A 13 3.99 5.64 -1.64
N ILE A 14 4.32 4.44 -1.15
CA ILE A 14 3.32 3.45 -0.76
C ILE A 14 2.68 3.94 0.54
N THR A 15 1.47 4.49 0.45
CA THR A 15 0.66 4.91 1.59
C THR A 15 -0.37 3.85 1.96
N LEU A 16 -0.77 3.80 3.23
CA LEU A 16 -1.89 2.95 3.65
C LEU A 16 -3.21 3.59 3.21
N PRO A 17 -3.95 3.03 2.25
CA PRO A 17 -5.13 3.69 1.72
C PRO A 17 -6.36 3.47 2.61
N PRO A 18 -7.34 4.40 2.57
CA PRO A 18 -8.64 4.20 3.20
C PRO A 18 -9.50 3.22 2.38
N LEU A 19 -9.75 2.02 2.91
CA LEU A 19 -10.76 1.10 2.39
C LEU A 19 -12.21 1.60 2.63
N SER A 20 -12.40 2.21 3.79
CA SER A 20 -13.57 2.83 4.44
C SER A 20 -13.59 4.36 4.53
N PRO A 21 -14.70 5.12 4.44
CA PRO A 21 -14.75 6.42 5.13
C PRO A 21 -14.52 6.32 6.65
N THR A 22 -14.74 5.14 7.23
CA THR A 22 -14.56 4.87 8.66
C THR A 22 -13.37 3.96 8.96
N HIS A 23 -12.58 3.62 7.94
CA HIS A 23 -11.33 2.89 8.10
C HIS A 23 -10.27 3.85 8.64
N THR A 24 -9.79 3.58 9.85
CA THR A 24 -8.85 4.47 10.54
C THR A 24 -7.43 3.92 10.56
N SER A 25 -7.27 2.60 10.61
CA SER A 25 -5.96 1.98 10.76
C SER A 25 -5.90 0.59 10.10
N SER A 26 -4.71 0.20 9.68
CA SER A 26 -4.42 -1.13 9.16
C SER A 26 -3.21 -1.75 9.86
N ARG A 27 -3.20 -3.07 9.96
CA ARG A 27 -2.03 -3.87 10.35
C ARG A 27 -1.51 -4.63 9.14
N ILE A 28 -0.20 -4.69 8.99
CA ILE A 28 0.44 -5.48 7.93
C ILE A 28 0.43 -6.96 8.31
N LEU A 29 -0.30 -7.75 7.55
CA LEU A 29 -0.30 -9.21 7.71
C LEU A 29 0.85 -9.85 6.95
N ARG A 30 1.13 -9.39 5.73
CA ARG A 30 2.15 -10.02 4.87
C ARG A 30 2.65 -9.10 3.77
N ARG A 31 3.97 -9.01 3.58
CA ARG A 31 4.58 -8.46 2.37
C ARG A 31 4.69 -9.56 1.33
N LEU A 32 4.17 -9.31 0.14
CA LEU A 32 4.21 -10.27 -0.97
C LEU A 32 5.48 -10.13 -1.80
N VAL A 33 6.17 -9.01 -1.66
CA VAL A 33 7.42 -8.69 -2.35
C VAL A 33 8.47 -8.21 -1.35
N PRO A 34 9.71 -8.74 -1.36
CA PRO A 34 10.78 -8.24 -0.51
C PRO A 34 11.31 -6.88 -0.99
N THR A 35 11.98 -6.15 -0.10
CA THR A 35 12.72 -4.93 -0.46
C THR A 35 13.67 -5.20 -1.63
N SER A 36 13.83 -4.20 -2.50
CA SER A 36 14.61 -4.23 -3.75
C SER A 36 14.07 -5.16 -4.84
N SER A 37 12.87 -5.73 -4.66
CA SER A 37 12.19 -6.45 -5.75
C SER A 37 11.66 -5.48 -6.78
N HIS A 38 11.87 -5.81 -8.04
CA HIS A 38 11.20 -5.13 -9.14
C HIS A 38 9.77 -5.64 -9.24
N VAL A 39 8.80 -4.73 -9.30
CA VAL A 39 7.37 -4.99 -9.47
C VAL A 39 6.83 -4.30 -10.71
N ILE A 40 5.71 -4.78 -11.24
CA ILE A 40 5.01 -4.20 -12.39
C ILE A 40 3.61 -3.70 -11.99
N GLU A 41 2.95 -2.98 -12.90
CA GLU A 41 1.58 -2.52 -12.72
C GLU A 41 0.60 -3.68 -12.43
N TYR A 42 -0.31 -3.45 -11.50
CA TYR A 42 -1.28 -4.38 -10.91
C TYR A 42 -0.66 -5.60 -10.20
N GLN A 43 0.64 -5.59 -9.90
CA GLN A 43 1.25 -6.67 -9.13
C GLN A 43 0.89 -6.54 -7.64
N PRO A 44 0.35 -7.59 -7.00
CA PRO A 44 0.12 -7.58 -5.55
C PRO A 44 1.42 -7.47 -4.74
N ILE A 45 1.45 -6.54 -3.78
CA ILE A 45 2.65 -6.25 -2.98
C ILE A 45 2.44 -6.42 -1.47
N LEU A 46 1.21 -6.32 -0.97
CA LEU A 46 0.94 -6.31 0.47
C LEU A 46 -0.46 -6.86 0.79
N ILE A 47 -0.57 -7.58 1.90
CA ILE A 47 -1.85 -7.94 2.51
C ILE A 47 -1.96 -7.24 3.87
N LEU A 48 -3.08 -6.55 4.05
CA LEU A 48 -3.41 -5.78 5.24
C LEU A 48 -4.63 -6.37 5.93
N GLN A 49 -4.71 -6.17 7.24
CA GLN A 49 -5.94 -6.28 8.01
C GLN A 49 -6.39 -4.88 8.39
N CYS A 50 -7.60 -4.51 8.04
CA CYS A 50 -8.16 -3.20 8.27
C CYS A 50 -8.90 -3.15 9.61
N SER A 51 -8.96 -1.97 10.22
CA SER A 51 -9.76 -1.74 11.41
C SER A 51 -11.23 -2.06 11.13
N PRO A 52 -12.03 -2.40 12.15
CA PRO A 52 -13.46 -2.54 11.98
C PRO A 52 -14.06 -1.29 11.36
N ASP A 53 -14.88 -1.49 10.33
CA ASP A 53 -15.44 -0.41 9.53
C ASP A 53 -16.96 -0.37 9.67
N LEU A 54 -17.53 0.83 9.62
CA LEU A 54 -18.98 1.00 9.57
C LEU A 54 -19.47 0.67 8.16
N ILE A 55 -19.75 -0.62 7.93
CA ILE A 55 -20.42 -1.05 6.71
C ILE A 55 -21.78 -0.34 6.62
N ALA A 56 -22.08 0.21 5.43
CA ALA A 56 -23.31 0.97 5.16
C ALA A 56 -24.58 0.17 5.49
N ASP A 57 -24.53 -1.15 5.32
CA ASP A 57 -25.54 -2.08 5.78
C ASP A 57 -24.95 -3.01 6.86
N PRO A 58 -25.36 -2.88 8.14
CA PRO A 58 -24.95 -3.80 9.20
C PRO A 58 -25.30 -5.26 8.93
N ALA A 59 -26.31 -5.57 8.09
CA ALA A 59 -26.65 -6.94 7.74
C ALA A 59 -25.60 -7.62 6.84
N MET A 60 -24.73 -6.84 6.20
CA MET A 60 -23.58 -7.33 5.43
C MET A 60 -22.35 -7.58 6.31
N ARG A 61 -22.42 -7.27 7.61
CA ARG A 61 -21.35 -7.63 8.55
C ARG A 61 -21.37 -9.12 8.80
N LYS A 62 -20.21 -9.76 8.60
CA LYS A 62 -19.98 -11.13 9.07
C LYS A 62 -19.97 -11.20 10.62
N SER A 63 -19.51 -10.14 11.29
CA SER A 63 -19.48 -10.02 12.75
C SER A 63 -19.43 -8.55 13.22
N ASP A 64 -19.76 -8.31 14.48
CA ASP A 64 -19.80 -6.97 15.10
C ASP A 64 -18.43 -6.27 15.18
N GLY A 65 -17.34 -7.02 14.97
CA GLY A 65 -15.97 -6.51 14.92
C GLY A 65 -15.22 -7.03 13.69
N HIS A 66 -15.91 -7.17 12.55
CA HIS A 66 -15.29 -7.66 11.33
C HIS A 66 -14.13 -6.75 10.90
N GLU A 67 -12.93 -7.34 10.83
CA GLU A 67 -11.66 -6.70 10.45
C GLU A 67 -11.26 -7.17 9.06
N PRO A 68 -11.78 -6.53 7.98
CA PRO A 68 -11.62 -7.03 6.63
C PRO A 68 -10.15 -7.06 6.20
N ARG A 69 -9.83 -7.97 5.28
CA ARG A 69 -8.51 -8.01 4.65
C ARG A 69 -8.50 -7.17 3.37
N MET A 70 -7.38 -6.52 3.12
CA MET A 70 -7.15 -5.70 1.94
C MET A 70 -5.90 -6.17 1.21
N LEU A 71 -6.00 -6.36 -0.10
CA LEU A 71 -4.85 -6.54 -0.99
C LEU A 71 -4.44 -5.18 -1.52
N LEU A 72 -3.16 -4.89 -1.43
CA LEU A 72 -2.55 -3.75 -2.07
C LEU A 72 -1.78 -4.20 -3.31
N GLU A 73 -2.08 -3.55 -4.42
CA GLU A 73 -1.42 -3.78 -5.70
C GLU A 73 -0.60 -2.56 -6.09
N SER A 74 0.52 -2.80 -6.77
CA SER A 74 1.27 -1.73 -7.42
C SER A 74 0.44 -1.15 -8.57
N LEU A 75 0.45 0.15 -8.79
CA LEU A 75 -0.06 0.79 -10.00
C LEU A 75 1.06 1.17 -10.98
N GLU A 76 2.29 0.76 -10.67
CA GLU A 76 3.48 1.26 -11.36
C GLU A 76 4.57 0.19 -11.41
N GLU A 77 5.53 0.39 -12.31
CA GLU A 77 6.73 -0.42 -12.44
C GLU A 77 7.90 0.18 -11.65
N GLY A 78 8.70 -0.65 -10.99
CA GLY A 78 9.93 -0.21 -10.31
C GLY A 78 10.36 -1.08 -9.15
N LYS A 79 11.39 -0.65 -8.41
CA LYS A 79 11.91 -1.33 -7.23
C LYS A 79 11.19 -0.88 -5.96
N VAL A 80 10.69 -1.85 -5.19
CA VAL A 80 10.03 -1.60 -3.90
C VAL A 80 11.06 -1.39 -2.80
N VAL A 81 10.92 -0.33 -2.02
CA VAL A 81 11.70 -0.07 -0.81
C VAL A 81 10.75 0.07 0.38
N TRP A 82 10.79 -0.88 1.32
CA TRP A 82 9.97 -0.84 2.53
C TRP A 82 10.64 -0.03 3.64
N ARG A 83 9.84 0.66 4.45
CA ARG A 83 10.33 1.29 5.69
C ARG A 83 10.78 0.24 6.70
N GLU A 84 11.91 0.50 7.36
CA GLU A 84 12.50 -0.38 8.37
C GLU A 84 11.75 -0.36 9.70
N ASP A 85 11.10 0.76 10.02
CA ASP A 85 10.34 0.96 11.26
C ASP A 85 8.90 0.42 11.17
N VAL A 86 8.56 -0.19 10.05
CA VAL A 86 7.26 -0.83 9.82
C VAL A 86 7.47 -2.33 9.72
N GLY A 87 6.98 -3.08 10.70
CA GLY A 87 7.09 -4.54 10.76
C GLY A 87 6.03 -5.26 9.94
N GLU A 88 6.34 -6.47 9.50
CA GLU A 88 5.35 -7.45 9.03
C GLU A 88 4.93 -8.34 10.19
N ASP A 89 3.62 -8.52 10.39
CA ASP A 89 3.04 -9.37 11.45
C ASP A 89 3.54 -9.05 12.86
N ASP A 90 3.86 -7.79 13.12
CA ASP A 90 4.33 -7.29 14.42
C ASP A 90 3.20 -7.04 15.43
N GLY A 91 1.95 -7.20 15.00
CA GLY A 91 0.77 -6.89 15.80
C GLY A 91 0.41 -5.40 15.86
N GLN A 92 1.20 -4.52 15.23
CA GLN A 92 1.05 -3.08 15.29
C GLN A 92 0.00 -2.58 14.29
N TRP A 93 -0.80 -1.63 14.76
CA TRP A 93 -1.74 -0.89 13.92
C TRP A 93 -1.10 0.43 13.48
N TYR A 94 -1.24 0.71 12.19
CA TYR A 94 -0.72 1.91 11.54
C TYR A 94 -1.89 2.73 10.99
N ASP A 95 -1.81 4.05 11.12
CA ASP A 95 -2.88 4.94 10.67
C ASP A 95 -2.99 4.95 9.14
N VAL A 96 -4.22 5.07 8.64
CA VAL A 96 -4.46 5.36 7.22
C VAL A 96 -3.76 6.66 6.82
N GLY A 97 -3.18 6.68 5.62
CA GLY A 97 -2.34 7.77 5.11
C GLY A 97 -0.87 7.66 5.53
N MET A 98 -0.51 6.73 6.43
CA MET A 98 0.89 6.50 6.77
C MET A 98 1.65 5.92 5.58
N VAL A 99 2.80 6.52 5.28
CA VAL A 99 3.78 6.00 4.31
C VAL A 99 4.48 4.80 4.91
N ILE A 100 4.43 3.66 4.21
CA ILE A 100 5.01 2.37 4.63
C ILE A 100 6.14 1.89 3.72
N GLY A 101 6.35 2.56 2.58
CA GLY A 101 7.43 2.29 1.65
C GLY A 101 7.35 3.22 0.44
N GLU A 102 8.12 2.90 -0.58
CA GLU A 102 8.15 3.62 -1.85
C GLU A 102 8.47 2.66 -3.00
N ILE A 103 8.10 3.07 -4.22
CA ILE A 103 8.63 2.50 -5.46
C ILE A 103 9.57 3.53 -6.09
N VAL A 104 10.76 3.06 -6.44
CA VAL A 104 11.80 3.84 -7.13
C VAL A 104 12.06 3.24 -8.51
N GLU A 105 12.27 4.09 -9.51
CA GLU A 105 12.68 3.63 -10.85
C GLU A 105 14.13 3.11 -10.81
N ASP A 106 14.48 2.23 -11.77
CA ASP A 106 15.76 1.52 -11.80
C ASP A 106 16.97 2.40 -12.18
N ASP A 107 16.74 3.63 -12.65
CA ASP A 107 17.79 4.57 -13.03
C ASP A 107 18.22 5.45 -11.85
N GLU A 108 19.51 5.37 -11.52
CA GLU A 108 20.18 5.92 -10.36
C GLU A 108 20.03 7.45 -10.18
N GLU A 109 19.93 7.83 -8.89
CA GLU A 109 20.32 9.12 -8.30
C GLU A 109 19.75 10.40 -8.92
N GLU A 110 18.59 10.84 -8.45
CA GLU A 110 18.35 12.26 -8.18
C GLU A 110 17.22 12.44 -7.13
N GLU A 111 17.40 13.42 -6.23
CA GLU A 111 16.40 13.83 -5.25
C GLU A 111 15.28 14.58 -5.98
N SER A 112 14.17 13.91 -6.25
CA SER A 112 12.94 14.55 -6.73
C SER A 112 12.05 14.95 -5.55
N GLU A 113 11.57 16.19 -5.58
CA GLU A 113 10.69 16.80 -4.56
C GLU A 113 9.20 16.54 -4.82
N ASP A 114 8.84 15.90 -5.94
CA ASP A 114 7.45 15.62 -6.30
C ASP A 114 7.01 14.24 -5.81
N VAL A 115 6.30 14.25 -4.69
CA VAL A 115 5.73 13.08 -4.02
C VAL A 115 4.28 12.90 -4.48
N GLU A 116 4.03 11.90 -5.32
CA GLU A 116 2.66 11.50 -5.68
C GLU A 116 2.18 10.41 -4.71
N GLU A 117 1.01 10.63 -4.10
CA GLU A 117 0.34 9.66 -3.21
C GLU A 117 -0.43 8.65 -4.08
N TRP A 118 -0.09 7.36 -4.00
CA TRP A 118 -0.56 6.36 -4.95
C TRP A 118 -0.84 5.03 -4.23
N THR A 119 -2.03 4.47 -4.44
CA THR A 119 -2.34 3.08 -4.06
C THR A 119 -3.66 2.63 -4.69
N TRP A 120 -3.71 1.40 -5.23
CA TRP A 120 -4.96 0.70 -5.57
C TRP A 120 -5.24 -0.40 -4.56
N GLN A 121 -6.52 -0.58 -4.24
CA GLN A 121 -6.97 -1.44 -3.15
C GLN A 121 -8.13 -2.34 -3.58
N ALA A 122 -8.10 -3.59 -3.11
CA ALA A 122 -9.21 -4.53 -3.22
C ALA A 122 -9.49 -5.23 -1.89
N TYR A 123 -10.76 -5.49 -1.61
CA TYR A 123 -11.15 -6.40 -0.52
C TYR A 123 -10.69 -7.81 -0.86
N LEU A 124 -10.08 -8.50 0.10
CA LEU A 124 -9.88 -9.94 0.04
C LEU A 124 -11.01 -10.62 0.78
N ASP A 125 -11.67 -11.58 0.12
CA ASP A 125 -12.52 -12.52 0.83
C ASP A 125 -11.68 -13.30 1.84
N GLU A 126 -12.20 -13.42 3.05
CA GLU A 126 -11.60 -14.29 4.05
C GLU A 126 -11.65 -15.74 3.55
N PRO A 127 -10.61 -16.54 3.79
CA PRO A 127 -10.66 -17.96 3.47
C PRO A 127 -11.82 -18.61 4.23
N ASP A 128 -12.66 -19.37 3.53
CA ASP A 128 -13.63 -20.26 4.18
C ASP A 128 -12.86 -21.23 5.08
N GLU A 129 -13.17 -21.23 6.38
CA GLU A 129 -12.60 -22.16 7.37
C GLU A 129 -12.90 -23.64 7.04
#